data_AF-A0AAT9HKK3-F1
#
_entry.id   AF-A0AAT9HKK3-F1
#
_cell.length_a   1.000
_cell.length_b   1.000
_cell.length_c   1.000
_cell.angle_alpha   90.00
_cell.angle_beta   90.00
_cell.angle_gamma   90.00
#
_symmetry.space_group_name_H-M   'P 1'
#
loop_
_entity.id
_entity.type
_entity.pdbx_description
1 polymer ?
#
loop_
_entity_poly.entity_id
_entity_poly.type
_entity_poly.pdbx_seq_one_letter_code
_entity_poly.pdbx_strand_id
1 'polypeptide(L)'
;MAKRVVPEERRRRRRPTRSGVVLSETLIVETALRMLREHGSTGLTARRLGLALDCDPSTLYRYFRGMDELTLAIGDALIGRALHGWHPTGRWRDDLRGIGLRIHAAYVSHPQAAVLTASRVSGRANELAADEAVLDVLRTAGFPLAETVRIYHAFIDTTLAFAALDAASLALPSAAQHADEAMWRSTYARLPAATHPRIAEAAPLLATRMTTSAYPTALEMLLTTAQQTLPPPETTRPSPPRPCGQPRRPRSCGRLRRRGCRSCRSCRSCGQACRWGGTGGRSGTPSSGASAHPPRPAVARGDG
;
A
#
# COMPACT_ATOMS: atom_id res chain seq x y z
N MET A 1 12.08 -12.77 -7.18
CA MET A 1 11.06 -13.79 -7.48
C MET A 1 9.91 -13.58 -6.52
N ALA A 2 8.73 -13.20 -7.00
CA ALA A 2 7.55 -13.04 -6.16
C ALA A 2 7.26 -14.37 -5.43
N LYS A 3 7.21 -14.33 -4.10
CA LYS A 3 6.87 -15.48 -3.27
C LYS A 3 5.46 -15.91 -3.67
N ARG A 4 5.34 -17.10 -4.28
CA ARG A 4 4.05 -17.67 -4.70
C ARG A 4 3.16 -17.74 -3.45
N VAL A 5 2.11 -16.93 -3.40
CA VAL A 5 1.10 -16.97 -2.34
C VAL A 5 0.51 -18.38 -2.36
N VAL A 6 0.86 -19.20 -1.36
CA VAL A 6 0.34 -20.57 -1.24
C VAL A 6 -1.06 -20.44 -0.64
N PRO A 7 -2.13 -20.90 -1.31
CA PRO A 7 -3.49 -20.81 -0.78
C PRO A 7 -3.64 -21.58 0.53
N GLU A 8 -4.40 -21.02 1.48
CA GLU A 8 -4.64 -21.55 2.83
C GLU A 8 -5.11 -23.02 2.82
N GLU A 9 -5.87 -23.39 1.79
CA GLU A 9 -6.41 -24.74 1.54
C GLU A 9 -5.33 -25.83 1.45
N ARG A 10 -4.12 -25.50 0.96
CA ARG A 10 -3.01 -26.46 0.81
C ARG A 10 -2.23 -26.68 2.11
N ARG A 11 -2.45 -25.85 3.13
CA ARG A 11 -1.73 -25.90 4.42
C ARG A 11 -2.55 -26.53 5.54
N ARG A 12 -3.86 -26.72 5.36
CA ARG A 12 -4.72 -27.37 6.37
C ARG A 12 -4.30 -28.81 6.60
N ARG A 13 -4.03 -29.15 7.87
CA ARG A 13 -3.73 -30.53 8.27
C ARG A 13 -4.98 -31.39 8.14
N ARG A 14 -4.92 -32.52 7.43
CA ARG A 14 -6.05 -33.48 7.38
C ARG A 14 -6.25 -34.28 8.67
N ARG A 15 -5.23 -34.32 9.55
CA ARG A 15 -5.27 -35.07 10.82
C ARG A 15 -5.43 -34.12 12.03
N PRO A 16 -6.38 -34.38 12.95
CA PRO A 16 -6.59 -33.58 14.15
C PRO A 16 -5.38 -33.51 15.11
N THR A 17 -5.28 -32.47 15.93
CA THR A 17 -4.38 -32.38 17.10
C THR A 17 -4.72 -33.45 18.14
N ARG A 18 -3.97 -33.52 19.25
CA ARG A 18 -4.30 -34.40 20.37
C ARG A 18 -5.68 -34.09 20.95
N SER A 19 -6.08 -32.82 20.92
CA SER A 19 -7.41 -32.30 21.28
C SER A 19 -8.49 -32.44 20.19
N GLY A 20 -8.19 -33.00 19.02
CA GLY A 20 -9.20 -33.17 17.96
C GLY A 20 -9.42 -31.94 17.06
N VAL A 21 -8.65 -30.87 17.21
CA VAL A 21 -8.76 -29.64 16.41
C VAL A 21 -7.90 -29.73 15.14
N VAL A 22 -8.42 -29.27 14.01
CA VAL A 22 -7.63 -29.16 12.77
C VAL A 22 -6.85 -27.84 12.77
N LEU A 23 -5.52 -27.93 12.79
CA LEU A 23 -4.67 -26.75 12.69
C LEU A 23 -4.82 -26.07 11.31
N SER A 24 -4.87 -24.75 11.35
CA SER A 24 -4.85 -23.85 10.20
C SER A 24 -3.98 -22.64 10.51
N GLU A 25 -3.53 -21.95 9.46
CA GLU A 25 -2.75 -20.71 9.61
C GLU A 25 -3.53 -19.67 10.42
N THR A 26 -4.81 -19.50 10.09
CA THR A 26 -5.76 -18.62 10.79
C THR A 26 -5.86 -18.95 12.28
N LEU A 27 -6.08 -20.22 12.65
CA LEU A 27 -6.15 -20.62 14.06
C LEU A 27 -4.86 -20.32 14.83
N ILE A 28 -3.70 -20.52 14.21
CA ILE A 28 -2.40 -20.24 14.83
C ILE A 28 -2.25 -18.74 15.06
N VAL A 29 -2.57 -17.91 14.06
CA VAL A 29 -2.51 -16.44 14.17
C VAL A 29 -3.48 -15.92 15.23
N GLU A 30 -4.72 -16.40 15.27
CA GLU A 30 -5.71 -16.04 16.30
C GLU A 30 -5.22 -16.39 17.70
N THR A 31 -4.63 -17.57 17.86
CA THR A 31 -4.07 -18.00 19.15
C THR A 31 -2.87 -17.16 19.55
N ALA A 32 -1.99 -16.81 18.60
CA ALA A 32 -0.86 -15.92 18.85
C ALA A 32 -1.32 -14.51 19.27
N LEU A 33 -2.34 -13.95 18.61
CA LEU A 33 -2.94 -12.65 18.99
C LEU A 33 -3.53 -12.69 20.41
N ARG A 34 -4.21 -13.78 20.77
CA ARG A 34 -4.70 -13.98 22.13
C ARG A 34 -3.56 -14.03 23.15
N MET A 35 -2.50 -14.78 22.85
CA MET A 35 -1.32 -14.88 23.72
C MET A 35 -0.60 -13.54 23.88
N LEU A 36 -0.47 -12.75 22.80
CA LEU A 36 0.12 -11.41 22.86
C LEU A 36 -0.66 -10.49 23.79
N ARG A 37 -2.00 -10.57 23.76
CA ARG A 37 -2.87 -9.81 24.67
C ARG A 37 -2.73 -10.24 26.13
N GLU A 38 -2.61 -11.55 26.39
CA GLU A 38 -2.58 -12.11 27.76
C GLU A 38 -1.19 -12.06 28.41
N HIS A 39 -0.13 -12.15 27.61
CA HIS A 39 1.24 -12.39 28.10
C HIS A 39 2.29 -11.45 27.49
N GLY A 40 1.87 -10.50 26.67
CA GLY A 40 2.79 -9.60 25.96
C GLY A 40 3.66 -10.31 24.93
N SER A 41 4.59 -9.55 24.33
CA SER A 41 5.51 -10.04 23.30
C SER A 41 6.45 -11.16 23.79
N THR A 42 6.92 -11.09 25.04
CA THR A 42 7.75 -12.13 25.67
C THR A 42 7.00 -13.46 25.89
N GLY A 43 5.66 -13.40 25.90
CA GLY A 43 4.76 -14.54 25.94
C GLY A 43 4.80 -15.41 24.68
N LEU A 44 5.08 -14.81 23.51
CA LEU A 44 4.94 -15.45 22.22
C LEU A 44 6.19 -16.25 21.84
N THR A 45 6.20 -17.53 22.19
CA THR A 45 7.26 -18.48 21.80
C THR A 45 6.65 -19.71 21.13
N ALA A 46 7.40 -20.39 20.25
CA ALA A 46 6.94 -21.62 19.60
C ALA A 46 6.49 -22.69 20.62
N ARG A 47 7.21 -22.79 21.75
CA ARG A 47 6.87 -23.72 22.84
C ARG A 47 5.53 -23.37 23.48
N ARG A 48 5.34 -22.12 23.93
CA ARG A 48 4.09 -21.69 24.58
C ARG A 48 2.91 -21.74 23.61
N LEU A 49 3.14 -21.39 22.34
CA LEU A 49 2.11 -21.46 21.29
C LEU A 49 1.72 -22.90 20.96
N GLY A 50 2.70 -23.83 20.89
CA GLY A 50 2.43 -25.25 20.73
C GLY A 50 1.60 -25.82 21.89
N LEU A 51 1.93 -25.44 23.13
CA LEU A 51 1.15 -25.81 24.31
C LEU A 51 -0.28 -25.26 24.24
N ALA A 52 -0.45 -23.99 23.88
CA ALA A 52 -1.76 -23.35 23.74
C ALA A 52 -2.65 -23.98 22.64
N LEU A 53 -2.02 -24.59 21.63
CA LEU A 53 -2.68 -25.28 20.52
C LEU A 53 -2.76 -26.80 20.69
N ASP A 54 -2.29 -27.33 21.82
CA ASP A 54 -2.14 -28.77 22.07
C ASP A 54 -1.46 -29.53 20.92
N CYS A 55 -0.34 -28.96 20.45
CA CYS A 55 0.50 -29.56 19.41
C CYS A 55 1.98 -29.46 19.73
N ASP A 56 2.77 -30.35 19.14
CA ASP A 56 4.23 -30.25 19.21
C ASP A 56 4.70 -28.95 18.52
N PRO A 57 5.61 -28.15 19.13
CA PRO A 57 6.10 -26.90 18.56
C PRO A 57 6.64 -27.02 17.14
N SER A 58 7.22 -28.17 16.76
CA SER A 58 7.71 -28.41 15.39
C SER A 58 6.59 -28.36 14.35
N THR A 59 5.34 -28.58 14.76
CA THR A 59 4.17 -28.53 13.87
C THR A 59 3.92 -27.11 13.34
N LEU A 60 4.24 -26.08 14.13
CA LEU A 60 4.14 -24.68 13.71
C LEU A 60 5.03 -24.39 12.50
N TYR A 61 6.20 -25.04 12.43
CA TYR A 61 7.15 -24.82 11.35
C TYR A 61 6.71 -25.37 9.98
N ARG A 62 5.62 -26.14 9.94
CA ARG A 62 4.96 -26.54 8.68
C ARG A 62 4.15 -25.40 8.06
N TYR A 63 3.70 -24.45 8.87
CA TYR A 63 2.91 -23.29 8.43
C TYR A 63 3.80 -22.07 8.21
N PHE A 64 4.80 -21.90 9.07
CA PHE A 64 5.70 -20.75 9.08
C PHE A 64 7.15 -21.22 9.10
N ARG A 65 8.02 -20.64 8.29
CA ARG A 65 9.47 -20.94 8.26
C ARG A 65 10.17 -20.57 9.57
N GLY A 66 9.52 -19.79 10.42
CA GLY A 66 10.00 -19.38 11.73
C GLY A 66 8.99 -18.49 12.44
N MET A 67 9.31 -18.11 13.68
CA MET A 67 8.47 -17.16 14.44
C MET A 67 8.39 -15.79 13.76
N ASP A 68 9.41 -15.39 13.01
CA ASP A 68 9.37 -14.15 12.24
C ASP A 68 8.28 -14.16 11.14
N GLU A 69 8.12 -15.27 10.42
CA GLU A 69 7.04 -15.37 9.42
C GLU A 69 5.64 -15.40 10.07
N LEU A 70 5.53 -15.93 11.29
CA LEU A 70 4.31 -15.81 12.09
C LEU A 70 4.04 -14.35 12.48
N THR A 71 5.07 -13.61 12.90
CA THR A 71 4.95 -12.17 13.18
C THR A 71 4.44 -11.40 11.95
N LEU A 72 4.97 -11.68 10.76
CA LEU A 72 4.48 -11.09 9.52
C LEU A 72 3.01 -11.46 9.23
N ALA A 73 2.61 -12.71 9.52
CA ALA A 73 1.23 -13.16 9.37
C ALA A 73 0.26 -12.48 10.36
N ILE A 74 0.72 -12.18 11.57
CA ILE A 74 -0.05 -11.41 12.56
C ILE A 74 -0.31 -10.00 12.04
N GLY A 75 0.71 -9.31 11.51
CA GLY A 75 0.56 -7.97 10.92
C GLY A 75 -0.43 -7.97 9.76
N ASP A 76 -0.28 -8.93 8.83
CA ASP A 76 -1.19 -9.11 7.70
C ASP A 76 -2.64 -9.36 8.14
N ALA A 77 -2.84 -10.13 9.21
CA ALA A 77 -4.18 -10.36 9.77
C ALA A 77 -4.80 -9.08 10.37
N LEU A 78 -4.01 -8.20 11.00
CA LEU A 78 -4.50 -6.90 11.48
C LEU A 78 -4.96 -6.00 10.33
N ILE A 79 -4.21 -5.96 9.23
CA ILE A 79 -4.60 -5.23 8.01
C ILE A 79 -5.88 -5.84 7.41
N GLY A 80 -5.97 -7.17 7.32
CA GLY A 80 -7.17 -7.86 6.84
C GLY A 80 -8.41 -7.54 7.67
N ARG A 81 -8.27 -7.45 8.99
CA ARG A 81 -9.35 -7.02 9.90
C ARG A 81 -9.74 -5.56 9.69
N ALA A 82 -8.77 -4.66 9.52
CA ALA A 82 -9.01 -3.24 9.29
C ALA A 82 -9.87 -3.00 8.03
N LEU A 83 -9.52 -3.68 6.94
CA LEU A 83 -10.17 -3.50 5.64
C LEU A 83 -11.31 -4.46 5.36
N HIS A 84 -11.68 -5.31 6.33
CA HIS A 84 -12.82 -6.20 6.18
C HIS A 84 -14.10 -5.41 5.87
N GLY A 85 -14.76 -5.77 4.78
CA GLY A 85 -15.99 -5.12 4.29
C GLY A 85 -15.82 -3.67 3.83
N TRP A 86 -14.59 -3.15 3.74
CA TRP A 86 -14.35 -1.81 3.20
C TRP A 86 -14.51 -1.81 1.68
N HIS A 87 -15.15 -0.76 1.16
CA HIS A 87 -15.31 -0.52 -0.26
C HIS A 87 -15.17 0.98 -0.53
N PRO A 88 -14.57 1.38 -1.67
CA PRO A 88 -14.40 2.79 -2.01
C PRO A 88 -15.75 3.46 -2.29
N THR A 89 -15.88 4.71 -1.84
CA THR A 89 -17.06 5.55 -2.11
C THR A 89 -16.90 6.41 -3.37
N GLY A 90 -15.67 6.50 -3.90
CA GLY A 90 -15.30 7.38 -5.01
C GLY A 90 -14.94 8.79 -4.56
N ARG A 91 -15.08 9.10 -3.27
CA ARG A 91 -14.60 10.35 -2.66
C ARG A 91 -13.24 10.08 -2.03
N TRP A 92 -12.18 10.28 -2.81
CA TRP A 92 -10.82 9.86 -2.44
C TRP A 92 -10.39 10.29 -1.03
N ARG A 93 -10.76 11.51 -0.60
CA ARG A 93 -10.40 12.02 0.72
C ARG A 93 -11.11 11.24 1.84
N ASP A 94 -12.39 10.96 1.67
CA ASP A 94 -13.17 10.16 2.62
C ASP A 94 -12.70 8.71 2.63
N ASP A 95 -12.34 8.17 1.47
CA ASP A 95 -11.83 6.81 1.31
C ASP A 95 -10.49 6.62 2.03
N LEU A 96 -9.51 7.50 1.80
CA LEU A 96 -8.22 7.46 2.52
C LEU A 96 -8.38 7.71 4.01
N ARG A 97 -9.22 8.68 4.40
CA ARG A 97 -9.53 8.93 5.81
C ARG A 97 -10.12 7.69 6.47
N GLY A 98 -11.05 7.02 5.80
CA GLY A 98 -11.67 5.78 6.26
C GLY A 98 -10.67 4.64 6.39
N ILE A 99 -9.81 4.42 5.40
CA ILE A 99 -8.74 3.41 5.45
C ILE A 99 -7.80 3.67 6.64
N GLY A 100 -7.31 4.91 6.76
CA GLY A 100 -6.34 5.27 7.79
C GLY A 100 -6.87 5.04 9.20
N LEU A 101 -8.08 5.53 9.48
CA LEU A 101 -8.74 5.34 10.77
C LEU A 101 -9.00 3.85 11.07
N ARG A 102 -9.35 3.04 10.08
CA ARG A 102 -9.57 1.60 10.25
C ARG A 102 -8.27 0.86 10.58
N ILE A 103 -7.18 1.16 9.87
CA ILE A 103 -5.87 0.54 10.12
C ILE A 103 -5.39 0.91 11.53
N HIS A 104 -5.42 2.21 11.86
CA HIS A 104 -5.04 2.69 13.18
C HIS A 104 -5.84 2.01 14.30
N ALA A 105 -7.18 1.98 14.19
CA ALA A 105 -8.04 1.32 15.17
C ALA A 105 -7.77 -0.19 15.30
N ALA A 106 -7.53 -0.90 14.19
CA ALA A 106 -7.22 -2.33 14.21
C ALA A 106 -5.91 -2.61 14.97
N TYR A 107 -4.88 -1.79 14.77
CA TYR A 107 -3.62 -1.90 15.49
C TYR A 107 -3.76 -1.54 16.97
N VAL A 108 -4.42 -0.42 17.28
CA VAL A 108 -4.66 0.04 18.66
C VAL A 108 -5.51 -0.95 19.45
N SER A 109 -6.42 -1.70 18.82
CA SER A 109 -7.16 -2.78 19.48
C SER A 109 -6.30 -4.01 19.84
N HIS A 110 -5.09 -4.11 19.31
CA HIS A 110 -4.12 -5.18 19.61
C HIS A 110 -2.74 -4.60 19.93
N PRO A 111 -2.58 -3.85 21.05
CA PRO A 111 -1.39 -3.03 21.29
C PRO A 111 -0.05 -3.78 21.21
N GLN A 112 0.02 -4.95 21.86
CA GLN A 112 1.21 -5.79 21.89
C GLN A 112 1.58 -6.36 20.50
N ALA A 113 0.58 -6.61 19.65
CA ALA A 113 0.80 -7.06 18.28
C ALA A 113 1.25 -5.88 17.40
N ALA A 114 0.60 -4.72 17.53
CA ALA A 114 0.94 -3.52 16.79
C ALA A 114 2.39 -3.08 17.00
N VAL A 115 2.88 -3.08 18.25
CA VAL A 115 4.29 -2.77 18.57
C VAL A 115 5.25 -3.72 17.85
N LEU A 116 4.87 -5.00 17.71
CA LEU A 116 5.69 -6.02 17.07
C LEU A 116 5.67 -5.92 15.52
N THR A 117 4.55 -5.48 14.94
CA THR A 117 4.30 -5.61 13.50
C THR A 117 4.30 -4.29 12.72
N ALA A 118 4.13 -3.13 13.36
CA ALA A 118 3.97 -1.85 12.65
C ALA A 118 5.20 -1.40 11.85
N SER A 119 6.40 -1.85 12.21
CA SER A 119 7.65 -1.55 11.49
C SER A 119 8.04 -2.60 10.44
N ARG A 120 7.13 -3.53 10.12
CA ARG A 120 7.42 -4.69 9.28
C ARG A 120 6.58 -4.66 8.01
N VAL A 121 7.24 -4.96 6.88
CA VAL A 121 6.59 -5.23 5.61
C VAL A 121 6.39 -6.74 5.48
N SER A 122 5.14 -7.20 5.41
CA SER A 122 4.80 -8.63 5.37
C SER A 122 4.86 -9.21 3.95
N GLY A 123 4.51 -8.42 2.93
CA GLY A 123 4.38 -8.87 1.54
C GLY A 123 3.31 -9.95 1.36
N ARG A 124 2.30 -9.96 2.23
CA ARG A 124 1.23 -10.96 2.27
C ARG A 124 -0.06 -10.40 1.69
N ALA A 125 -1.07 -11.27 1.56
CA ALA A 125 -2.23 -11.00 0.72
C ALA A 125 -3.05 -9.79 1.16
N ASN A 126 -3.23 -9.57 2.46
CA ASN A 126 -4.03 -8.44 2.95
C ASN A 126 -3.26 -7.13 2.84
N GLU A 127 -1.96 -7.13 3.14
CA GLU A 127 -1.12 -5.95 2.92
C GLU A 127 -1.08 -5.56 1.44
N LEU A 128 -0.81 -6.49 0.54
CA LEU A 128 -0.80 -6.22 -0.90
C LEU A 128 -2.16 -5.69 -1.41
N ALA A 129 -3.27 -6.20 -0.87
CA ALA A 129 -4.60 -5.70 -1.22
C ALA A 129 -4.88 -4.30 -0.65
N ALA A 130 -4.39 -4.00 0.55
CA ALA A 130 -4.46 -2.67 1.15
C ALA A 130 -3.65 -1.66 0.34
N ASP A 131 -2.42 -2.02 -0.03
CA ASP A 131 -1.53 -1.19 -0.82
C ASP A 131 -2.17 -0.85 -2.17
N GLU A 132 -2.71 -1.85 -2.87
CA GLU A 132 -3.41 -1.67 -4.14
C GLU A 132 -4.64 -0.78 -3.97
N ALA A 133 -5.43 -0.96 -2.91
CA ALA A 133 -6.63 -0.14 -2.66
C ALA A 133 -6.28 1.34 -2.44
N VAL A 134 -5.24 1.64 -1.66
CA VAL A 134 -4.79 3.03 -1.42
C VAL A 134 -4.25 3.65 -2.71
N LEU A 135 -3.43 2.90 -3.46
CA LEU A 135 -2.89 3.35 -4.73
C LEU A 135 -4.02 3.60 -5.75
N ASP A 136 -5.01 2.72 -5.85
CA ASP A 136 -6.15 2.87 -6.76
C ASP A 136 -7.01 4.10 -6.42
N VAL A 137 -7.29 4.33 -5.13
CA VAL A 137 -8.00 5.54 -4.67
C VAL A 137 -7.28 6.81 -5.13
N LEU A 138 -5.96 6.87 -4.97
CA LEU A 138 -5.15 8.01 -5.41
C LEU A 138 -5.10 8.13 -6.93
N ARG A 139 -4.93 7.02 -7.65
CA ARG A 139 -4.87 7.02 -9.12
C ARG A 139 -6.19 7.45 -9.74
N THR A 140 -7.30 6.94 -9.23
CA THR A 140 -8.66 7.25 -9.69
C THR A 140 -9.05 8.70 -9.38
N ALA A 141 -8.51 9.27 -8.30
CA ALA A 141 -8.67 10.70 -7.99
C ALA A 141 -7.99 11.64 -9.00
N GLY A 142 -7.02 11.14 -9.78
CA GLY A 142 -6.30 11.92 -10.79
C GLY A 142 -4.89 12.36 -10.38
N PHE A 143 -4.35 11.90 -9.24
CA PHE A 143 -2.96 12.16 -8.88
C PHE A 143 -2.00 11.58 -9.92
N PRO A 144 -0.92 12.28 -10.33
CA PRO A 144 0.15 11.70 -11.14
C PRO A 144 0.90 10.59 -10.39
N LEU A 145 1.45 9.59 -11.09
CA LEU A 145 2.02 8.37 -10.45
C LEU A 145 3.10 8.69 -9.40
N ALA A 146 4.00 9.63 -9.71
CA ALA A 146 5.04 10.03 -8.76
C ALA A 146 4.45 10.67 -7.49
N GLU A 147 3.35 11.40 -7.61
CA GLU A 147 2.65 12.00 -6.46
C GLU A 147 1.85 10.95 -5.69
N THR A 148 1.20 10.02 -6.40
CA THR A 148 0.54 8.85 -5.79
C THR A 148 1.48 8.07 -4.87
N VAL A 149 2.68 7.73 -5.34
CA VAL A 149 3.67 7.00 -4.53
C VAL A 149 4.14 7.81 -3.33
N ARG A 150 4.38 9.13 -3.50
CA ARG A 150 4.76 10.02 -2.40
C ARG A 150 3.69 10.08 -1.31
N ILE A 151 2.43 10.32 -1.70
CA ILE A 151 1.31 10.41 -0.77
C ILE A 151 1.06 9.07 -0.09
N TYR A 152 1.07 7.98 -0.86
CA TYR A 152 0.94 6.61 -0.34
C TYR A 152 1.96 6.33 0.76
N HIS A 153 3.24 6.59 0.50
CA HIS A 153 4.31 6.35 1.46
C HIS A 153 4.12 7.18 2.74
N ALA A 154 3.88 8.49 2.60
CA ALA A 154 3.61 9.35 3.75
C ALA A 154 2.38 8.90 4.54
N PHE A 155 1.32 8.47 3.85
CA PHE A 155 0.06 8.03 4.45
C PHE A 155 0.23 6.74 5.27
N ILE A 156 0.86 5.71 4.70
CA ILE A 156 1.08 4.43 5.40
C ILE A 156 2.04 4.61 6.57
N ASP A 157 3.17 5.28 6.38
CA ASP A 157 4.15 5.48 7.44
C ASP A 157 3.59 6.31 8.58
N THR A 158 2.86 7.40 8.28
CA THR A 158 2.20 8.21 9.31
C THR A 158 1.18 7.38 10.07
N THR A 159 0.36 6.59 9.38
CA THR A 159 -0.66 5.75 10.00
C THR A 159 -0.06 4.70 10.92
N LEU A 160 0.94 3.95 10.45
CA LEU A 160 1.59 2.90 11.23
C LEU A 160 2.46 3.47 12.35
N ALA A 161 3.12 4.61 12.16
CA ALA A 161 3.90 5.27 13.21
C ALA A 161 3.02 5.73 14.38
N PHE A 162 1.89 6.39 14.10
CA PHE A 162 0.94 6.75 15.15
C PHE A 162 0.31 5.53 15.80
N ALA A 163 -0.09 4.53 15.01
CA ALA A 163 -0.63 3.29 15.56
C ALA A 163 0.38 2.58 16.47
N ALA A 164 1.67 2.57 16.11
CA ALA A 164 2.74 2.01 16.93
C ALA A 164 2.95 2.80 18.23
N LEU A 165 2.97 4.14 18.16
CA LEU A 165 3.15 5.00 19.33
C LEU A 165 1.98 4.85 20.31
N ASP A 166 0.74 4.92 19.81
CA ASP A 166 -0.46 4.79 20.64
C ASP A 166 -0.58 3.37 21.21
N ALA A 167 -0.28 2.35 20.42
CA ALA A 167 -0.21 0.96 20.88
C ALA A 167 0.89 0.76 21.92
N ALA A 168 2.06 1.38 21.76
CA ALA A 168 3.14 1.29 22.75
C ALA A 168 2.71 1.87 24.10
N SER A 169 2.02 3.03 24.08
CA SER A 169 1.45 3.62 25.30
C SER A 169 0.43 2.69 25.97
N LEU A 170 -0.48 2.10 25.19
CA LEU A 170 -1.48 1.15 25.71
C LEU A 170 -0.90 -0.21 26.14
N ALA A 171 0.28 -0.56 25.66
CA ALA A 171 0.97 -1.79 26.02
C ALA A 171 1.77 -1.67 27.34
N LEU A 172 1.91 -0.46 27.89
CA LEU A 172 2.56 -0.24 29.18
C LEU A 172 1.74 -0.83 30.34
N PRO A 173 2.39 -1.16 31.47
CA PRO A 173 1.67 -1.39 32.71
C PRO A 173 0.81 -0.17 33.07
N SER A 174 -0.41 -0.40 33.57
CA SER A 174 -1.37 0.67 33.86
C SER A 174 -0.82 1.77 34.78
N ALA A 175 0.03 1.41 35.75
CA ALA A 175 0.68 2.36 36.63
C ALA A 175 1.64 3.32 35.88
N ALA A 176 2.38 2.82 34.89
CA ALA A 176 3.26 3.64 34.07
C ALA A 176 2.45 4.57 33.15
N GLN A 177 1.40 4.04 32.51
CA GLN A 177 0.49 4.85 31.69
C GLN A 177 -0.13 6.01 32.48
N HIS A 178 -0.69 5.74 33.67
CA HIS A 178 -1.26 6.77 34.53
C HIS A 178 -0.21 7.79 35.01
N ALA A 179 1.01 7.35 35.29
CA ALA A 179 2.09 8.24 35.69
C ALA A 179 2.47 9.20 34.54
N ASP A 180 2.59 8.69 33.31
CA ASP A 180 2.89 9.50 32.12
C ASP A 180 1.78 10.50 31.83
N GLU A 181 0.51 10.08 31.89
CA GLU A 181 -0.64 10.99 31.70
C GLU A 181 -0.69 12.07 32.79
N ALA A 182 -0.38 11.72 34.04
CA ALA A 182 -0.37 12.66 35.16
C ALA A 182 0.72 13.73 35.05
N MET A 183 1.81 13.49 34.32
CA MET A 183 2.87 14.50 34.10
C MET A 183 2.33 15.76 33.43
N TRP A 184 1.38 15.63 32.52
CA TRP A 184 0.78 16.77 31.84
C TRP A 184 -0.04 17.67 32.76
N ARG A 185 -0.71 17.07 33.76
CA ARG A 185 -1.52 17.79 34.76
C ARG A 185 -0.71 18.23 35.98
N SER A 186 0.52 17.76 36.10
CA SER A 186 1.37 18.04 37.25
C SER A 186 2.58 18.89 36.86
N THR A 187 3.63 18.28 36.33
CA THR A 187 4.88 18.95 35.95
C THR A 187 4.63 20.02 34.89
N TYR A 188 4.06 19.66 33.74
CA TYR A 188 3.85 20.61 32.63
C TYR A 188 2.89 21.74 33.00
N ALA A 189 1.89 21.46 33.84
CA ALA A 189 0.90 22.44 34.28
C ALA A 189 1.44 23.50 35.25
N ARG A 190 2.59 23.26 35.89
CA ARG A 190 3.14 24.14 36.95
C ARG A 190 4.46 24.80 36.59
N LEU A 191 4.92 24.66 35.35
CA LEU A 191 6.20 25.26 34.92
C LEU A 191 6.12 26.80 34.97
N PRO A 192 7.12 27.49 35.54
CA PRO A 192 7.10 28.94 35.62
C PRO A 192 7.17 29.61 34.25
N ALA A 193 6.31 30.60 34.00
CA ALA A 193 6.31 31.37 32.76
C ALA A 193 7.63 32.13 32.52
N ALA A 194 8.37 32.47 33.59
CA ALA A 194 9.67 33.13 33.48
C ALA A 194 10.75 32.27 32.79
N THR A 195 10.65 30.93 32.90
CA THR A 195 11.63 30.00 32.32
C THR A 195 11.06 29.19 31.16
N HIS A 196 9.75 28.90 31.18
CA HIS A 196 9.06 28.09 30.18
C HIS A 196 7.79 28.80 29.67
N PRO A 197 7.92 30.02 29.09
CA PRO A 197 6.77 30.86 28.77
C PRO A 197 5.75 30.16 27.86
N ARG A 198 6.21 29.41 26.84
CA ARG A 198 5.32 28.73 25.88
C ARG A 198 4.63 27.50 26.45
N ILE A 199 5.29 26.78 27.35
CA ILE A 199 4.65 25.63 28.01
C ILE A 199 3.63 26.12 29.03
N ALA A 200 3.97 27.15 29.81
CA ALA A 200 3.06 27.76 30.77
C ALA A 200 1.80 28.34 30.08
N GLU A 201 1.97 29.02 28.94
CA GLU A 201 0.87 29.51 28.10
C GLU A 201 -0.03 28.37 27.59
N ALA A 202 0.56 27.27 27.10
CA ALA A 202 -0.16 26.16 26.48
C ALA A 202 -0.63 25.08 27.46
N ALA A 203 -0.23 25.14 28.73
CA ALA A 203 -0.39 24.06 29.71
C ALA A 203 -1.81 23.45 29.79
N PRO A 204 -2.90 24.26 29.88
CA PRO A 204 -4.26 23.70 29.94
C PRO A 204 -4.64 22.90 28.67
N LEU A 205 -4.17 23.35 27.51
CA LEU A 205 -4.42 22.68 26.23
C LEU A 205 -3.58 21.41 26.09
N LEU A 206 -2.31 21.45 26.50
CA LEU A 206 -1.42 20.29 26.51
C LEU A 206 -1.99 19.18 27.41
N ALA A 207 -2.46 19.52 28.61
CA ALA A 207 -3.06 18.57 29.55
C ALA A 207 -4.30 17.84 29.00
N THR A 208 -5.00 18.46 28.06
CA THR A 208 -6.19 17.86 27.42
C THR A 208 -5.83 17.11 26.14
N ARG A 209 -4.91 17.65 25.32
CA ARG A 209 -4.59 17.10 23.99
C ARG A 209 -3.60 15.94 24.04
N MET A 210 -2.58 16.00 24.89
CA MET A 210 -1.45 15.06 24.88
C MET A 210 -1.80 13.67 25.47
N THR A 211 -2.99 13.52 26.05
CA THR A 211 -3.51 12.23 26.53
C THR A 211 -4.37 11.50 25.50
N THR A 212 -4.55 12.09 24.32
CA THR A 212 -5.32 11.51 23.21
C THR A 212 -4.44 11.40 21.97
N SER A 213 -4.75 10.44 21.09
CA SER A 213 -4.01 10.27 19.84
C SER A 213 -4.09 11.52 18.95
N ALA A 214 -2.94 11.96 18.44
CA ALA A 214 -2.87 13.03 17.44
C ALA A 214 -3.15 12.53 16.01
N TYR A 215 -3.34 11.22 15.81
CA TYR A 215 -3.48 10.62 14.47
C TYR A 215 -4.61 11.22 13.62
N PRO A 216 -5.85 11.42 14.12
CA PRO A 216 -6.90 12.02 13.30
C PRO A 216 -6.51 13.41 12.78
N THR A 217 -5.82 14.21 13.61
CA THR A 217 -5.35 15.54 13.21
C THR A 217 -4.24 15.44 12.16
N ALA A 218 -3.25 14.57 12.38
CA ALA A 218 -2.15 14.37 11.45
C ALA A 218 -2.63 13.86 10.08
N LEU A 219 -3.60 12.96 10.09
CA LEU A 219 -4.24 12.44 8.88
C LEU A 219 -4.95 13.55 8.10
N GLU A 220 -5.76 14.38 8.76
CA GLU A 220 -6.40 15.52 8.09
C GLU A 220 -5.39 16.53 7.52
N MET A 221 -4.29 16.78 8.24
CA MET A 221 -3.21 17.63 7.75
C MET A 221 -2.58 17.05 6.47
N LEU A 222 -2.24 15.76 6.48
CA LEU A 222 -1.68 15.07 5.32
C LEU A 222 -2.63 15.10 4.13
N LEU A 223 -3.91 14.78 4.34
CA LEU A 223 -4.91 14.80 3.27
C LEU A 223 -5.16 16.21 2.73
N THR A 224 -5.04 17.24 3.57
CA THR A 224 -5.16 18.64 3.15
C THR A 224 -3.99 19.04 2.26
N THR A 225 -2.76 18.66 2.62
CA THR A 225 -1.58 18.88 1.77
C THR A 225 -1.70 18.10 0.46
N ALA A 226 -2.12 16.84 0.50
CA ALA A 226 -2.34 16.04 -0.71
C ALA A 226 -3.38 16.69 -1.65
N GLN A 227 -4.45 17.26 -1.12
CA GLN A 227 -5.46 17.94 -1.95
C GLN A 227 -4.88 19.11 -2.76
N GLN A 228 -3.83 19.77 -2.28
CA GLN A 228 -3.17 20.88 -2.95
C GLN A 228 -2.28 20.44 -4.12
N THR A 229 -1.83 19.18 -4.14
CA THR A 229 -1.01 18.61 -5.22
C THR A 229 -1.85 17.96 -6.31
N LEU A 230 -3.16 17.86 -6.10
CA LEU A 230 -4.09 17.34 -7.09
C LEU A 230 -4.18 18.32 -8.28
N PRO A 231 -3.97 17.86 -9.52
CA PRO A 231 -4.17 18.70 -10.70
C PRO A 231 -5.61 19.23 -10.71
N PRO A 232 -5.85 20.49 -11.15
CA PRO A 232 -7.21 20.93 -11.42
C PRO A 232 -7.85 19.96 -12.42
N PRO A 233 -9.16 19.69 -12.31
CA PRO A 233 -9.86 18.87 -13.29
C PRO A 233 -9.55 19.47 -14.67
N GLU A 234 -9.16 18.63 -15.64
CA GLU A 234 -9.01 19.07 -17.01
C GLU A 234 -10.34 19.70 -17.43
N THR A 235 -10.41 21.03 -17.37
CA THR A 235 -11.41 21.76 -18.11
C THR A 235 -11.17 21.34 -19.53
N THR A 236 -12.14 20.61 -20.08
CA THR A 236 -12.12 20.15 -21.46
C THR A 236 -11.96 21.40 -22.31
N ARG A 237 -10.71 21.77 -22.65
CA ARG A 237 -10.48 22.86 -23.59
C ARG A 237 -11.18 22.39 -24.86
N PRO A 238 -12.16 23.15 -25.38
CA PRO A 238 -12.78 22.78 -26.64
C PRO A 238 -11.64 22.57 -27.63
N SER A 239 -11.58 21.37 -28.20
CA SER A 239 -10.59 21.08 -29.23
C SER A 239 -10.67 22.22 -30.26
N PRO A 240 -9.54 22.81 -30.68
CA PRO A 240 -9.59 23.85 -31.69
C PRO A 240 -10.40 23.34 -32.88
N PRO A 241 -11.28 24.16 -33.47
CA PRO A 241 -12.10 23.72 -34.59
C PRO A 241 -11.17 23.15 -35.66
N ARG A 242 -11.45 21.93 -36.09
CA ARG A 242 -10.69 21.29 -37.16
C ARG A 242 -10.67 22.24 -38.36
N PRO A 243 -9.51 22.54 -38.96
CA PRO A 243 -9.50 23.30 -40.19
C PRO A 243 -10.34 22.56 -41.24
N CYS A 244 -11.41 23.22 -41.70
CA CYS A 244 -12.23 22.73 -42.80
C CYS A 244 -11.34 22.53 -44.03
N GLY A 245 -11.27 21.29 -44.53
CA GLY A 245 -10.62 21.01 -45.83
C GLY A 245 -9.57 19.92 -45.87
N GLN A 246 -9.24 19.22 -44.77
CA GLN A 246 -8.32 18.08 -44.86
C GLN A 246 -9.07 16.78 -45.26
N PRO A 247 -8.75 16.16 -46.41
CA PRO A 247 -9.32 14.88 -46.78
C PRO A 247 -8.86 13.82 -45.77
N ARG A 248 -9.80 12.97 -45.34
CA ARG A 248 -9.53 11.84 -44.44
C ARG A 248 -8.43 10.97 -45.06
N ARG A 249 -7.24 10.90 -44.44
CA ARG A 249 -6.31 9.82 -44.75
C ARG A 249 -7.01 8.50 -44.42
N PRO A 250 -7.15 7.56 -45.38
CA PRO A 250 -7.69 6.25 -45.06
C PRO A 250 -6.76 5.59 -44.04
N ARG A 251 -7.35 5.05 -42.96
CA ARG A 251 -6.64 4.25 -41.98
C ARG A 251 -5.90 3.15 -42.73
N SER A 252 -4.58 3.06 -42.52
CA SER A 252 -3.78 1.96 -43.04
C SER A 252 -4.40 0.65 -42.57
N CYS A 253 -4.98 -0.08 -43.52
CA CYS A 253 -5.47 -1.43 -43.27
C CYS A 253 -4.25 -2.30 -43.01
N GLY A 254 -4.03 -2.65 -41.74
CA GLY A 254 -2.99 -3.57 -41.32
C GLY A 254 -3.12 -4.88 -42.09
N ARG A 255 -2.00 -5.32 -42.64
CA ARG A 255 -1.73 -6.62 -43.29
C ARG A 255 -2.76 -7.71 -43.00
N LEU A 256 -3.64 -7.98 -43.95
CA LEU A 256 -4.31 -9.28 -44.08
C LEU A 256 -3.92 -9.90 -45.42
N ARG A 257 -3.34 -11.09 -45.31
CA ARG A 257 -2.78 -11.89 -46.39
C ARG A 257 -3.86 -12.27 -47.41
N ARG A 258 -3.40 -12.39 -48.66
CA ARG A 258 -4.08 -12.93 -49.84
C ARG A 258 -5.12 -14.02 -49.52
N ARG A 259 -6.39 -13.77 -49.91
CA ARG A 259 -7.28 -14.69 -50.66
C ARG A 259 -8.64 -14.01 -50.91
N GLY A 260 -9.01 -13.87 -52.19
CA GLY A 260 -10.37 -13.71 -52.71
C GLY A 260 -11.25 -12.57 -52.17
N CYS A 261 -11.14 -11.37 -52.75
CA CYS A 261 -12.11 -10.29 -52.51
C CYS A 261 -13.14 -10.23 -53.65
N ARG A 262 -14.35 -10.76 -53.41
CA ARG A 262 -15.57 -10.33 -54.11
C ARG A 262 -16.45 -9.62 -53.09
N SER A 263 -16.96 -8.46 -53.50
CA SER A 263 -17.96 -7.61 -52.82
C SER A 263 -17.48 -6.76 -51.64
N CYS A 264 -17.13 -5.50 -51.93
CA CYS A 264 -17.42 -4.40 -51.01
C CYS A 264 -18.18 -3.33 -51.81
N ARG A 265 -19.47 -3.23 -51.53
CA ARG A 265 -20.47 -2.44 -52.26
C ARG A 265 -20.62 -1.10 -51.55
N SER A 266 -19.61 -0.22 -51.60
CA SER A 266 -19.75 1.16 -51.10
C SER A 266 -18.69 2.10 -51.69
N CYS A 267 -18.92 2.57 -52.92
CA CYS A 267 -18.46 3.88 -53.43
C CYS A 267 -18.83 3.98 -54.92
N ARG A 268 -20.12 4.17 -55.22
CA ARG A 268 -20.57 4.78 -56.48
C ARG A 268 -21.08 6.17 -56.15
N SER A 269 -20.18 7.10 -55.87
CA SER A 269 -20.50 8.52 -55.74
C SER A 269 -19.21 9.34 -55.74
N CYS A 270 -18.50 9.35 -56.86
CA CYS A 270 -17.62 10.44 -57.29
C CYS A 270 -17.11 10.05 -58.68
N GLY A 271 -17.88 10.44 -59.70
CA GLY A 271 -17.36 10.45 -61.06
C GLY A 271 -16.30 11.53 -61.15
N GLN A 272 -15.04 11.14 -61.30
CA GLN A 272 -14.00 11.97 -61.90
C GLN A 272 -12.86 11.06 -62.37
N ALA A 273 -12.52 11.23 -63.63
CA ALA A 273 -11.53 10.47 -64.36
C ALA A 273 -10.11 10.76 -63.85
N CYS A 274 -9.32 9.71 -63.59
CA CYS A 274 -7.87 9.85 -63.47
C CYS A 274 -7.19 9.01 -64.55
N ARG A 275 -6.53 9.74 -65.46
CA ARG A 275 -5.66 9.26 -66.53
C ARG A 275 -4.54 8.38 -65.98
N TRP A 276 -4.24 7.32 -66.73
CA TRP A 276 -3.05 6.51 -66.60
C TRP A 276 -1.81 7.26 -67.11
N GLY A 277 -0.71 7.13 -66.38
CA GLY A 277 0.65 7.46 -66.83
C GLY A 277 1.63 6.61 -66.04
N GLY A 278 2.23 5.63 -66.71
CA GLY A 278 3.25 4.76 -66.14
C GLY A 278 4.61 4.96 -66.82
N THR A 279 5.67 4.72 -66.05
CA THR A 279 7.07 4.32 -66.37
C THR A 279 7.79 4.34 -65.02
N GLY A 280 8.77 3.52 -64.62
CA GLY A 280 9.59 2.48 -65.23
C GLY A 280 10.93 2.45 -64.47
N GLY A 281 11.43 1.25 -64.11
CA GLY A 281 12.82 0.98 -63.67
C GLY A 281 13.22 1.32 -62.22
N ARG A 282 14.24 0.77 -61.57
CA ARG A 282 14.97 -0.53 -61.54
C ARG A 282 16.16 -0.28 -60.57
N SER A 283 16.43 -1.25 -59.69
CA SER A 283 17.72 -1.67 -59.10
C SER A 283 18.72 -0.66 -58.47
N GLY A 284 19.23 -1.00 -57.27
CA GLY A 284 20.54 -0.50 -56.80
C GLY A 284 20.81 -0.66 -55.29
N THR A 285 21.56 -1.71 -54.93
CA THR A 285 22.42 -1.85 -53.73
C THR A 285 23.81 -2.29 -54.25
N PRO A 286 24.96 -2.24 -53.51
CA PRO A 286 25.16 -2.21 -52.05
C PRO A 286 26.41 -1.40 -51.59
N SER A 287 26.92 -1.75 -50.38
CA SER A 287 28.27 -1.50 -49.78
C SER A 287 28.36 -0.32 -48.80
N SER A 288 29.19 -0.28 -47.74
CA SER A 288 29.85 -1.21 -46.80
C SER A 288 30.81 -0.36 -45.95
N GLY A 289 31.02 -0.67 -44.66
CA GLY A 289 32.11 -0.14 -43.81
C GLY A 289 31.67 -0.03 -42.33
N ALA A 290 32.07 -0.93 -41.41
CA ALA A 290 33.36 -0.98 -40.68
C ALA A 290 33.58 0.28 -39.81
N SER A 291 33.91 0.31 -38.51
CA SER A 291 34.32 -0.67 -37.49
C SER A 291 34.35 0.04 -36.10
N ALA A 292 34.50 -0.76 -35.04
CA ALA A 292 35.19 -0.46 -33.76
C ALA A 292 34.46 0.22 -32.57
N HIS A 293 34.25 -0.60 -31.52
CA HIS A 293 34.24 -0.28 -30.07
C HIS A 293 35.68 -0.41 -29.51
N PRO A 294 36.07 -0.09 -28.23
CA PRO A 294 35.31 -0.02 -26.95
C PRO A 294 35.85 1.11 -25.98
N PRO A 295 35.97 0.96 -24.63
CA PRO A 295 34.96 0.82 -23.57
C PRO A 295 34.98 1.96 -22.49
N ARG A 296 34.00 1.90 -21.56
CA ARG A 296 33.79 2.76 -20.37
C ARG A 296 34.72 2.40 -19.18
N PRO A 297 35.08 3.36 -18.30
CA PRO A 297 35.77 3.07 -17.04
C PRO A 297 34.83 2.79 -15.86
N ALA A 298 35.32 1.96 -14.94
CA ALA A 298 34.69 1.54 -13.68
C ALA A 298 34.93 2.54 -12.55
N VAL A 299 33.95 2.66 -11.63
CA VAL A 299 33.98 3.51 -10.44
C VAL A 299 34.48 2.70 -9.24
N ALA A 300 35.47 3.26 -8.54
CA ALA A 300 36.07 2.72 -7.32
C ALA A 300 35.16 2.90 -6.09
N ARG A 301 35.14 1.89 -5.21
CA ARG A 301 34.65 1.98 -3.83
C ARG A 301 35.82 2.42 -2.95
N GLY A 302 35.59 3.41 -2.09
CA GLY A 302 36.48 3.79 -0.99
C GLY A 302 35.78 3.50 0.33
N ASP A 303 36.45 2.73 1.18
CA ASP A 303 36.14 2.58 2.60
C ASP A 303 36.74 3.75 3.37
N GLY A 304 35.99 4.27 4.35
CA GLY A 304 36.39 5.27 5.32
C GLY A 304 35.39 5.29 6.46
#